data_AF-A0A222FQE3-F1
#
_entry.id   AF-A0A222FQE3-F1
#
_cell.length_a   1.000
_cell.length_b   1.000
_cell.length_c   1.000
_cell.angle_alpha   90.00
_cell.angle_beta   90.00
_cell.angle_gamma   90.00
#
_symmetry.space_group_name_H-M   'P 1'
#
loop_
_entity.id
_entity.type
_entity.pdbx_description
1 polymer ?
#
loop_
_entity_poly.entity_id
_entity_poly.type
_entity_poly.pdbx_seq_one_letter_code
_entity_poly.pdbx_strand_id
1 'polypeptide(L)'
;MALTLQKLQDQPANVSLVPVPETLSSGARRRVYLCNLPDGTDSLAGFTPQIKELILDALPVADMVLARQEQYRDWPLYLFFINPRLSASYNASLLSRFLAEQRHQPGCLAPVAASHAAVVHSFRLLASTPGDHDRFRQMALLYLGDTANQRAMQRFSQQMGMAFRFQALY
;
A
#
# COMPACT_ATOMS: atom_id res chain seq x y z
N MET A 1 7.45 -34.55 -3.38
CA MET A 1 6.41 -33.49 -3.45
C MET A 1 7.00 -32.15 -2.98
N ALA A 2 7.84 -31.51 -3.79
CA ALA A 2 8.55 -30.27 -3.42
C ALA A 2 8.60 -29.24 -4.57
N LEU A 3 7.62 -29.26 -5.48
CA LEU A 3 7.61 -28.44 -6.70
C LEU A 3 6.66 -27.23 -6.63
N THR A 4 5.93 -27.05 -5.53
CA THR A 4 4.86 -26.04 -5.43
C THR A 4 5.35 -24.69 -4.87
N LEU A 5 6.46 -24.67 -4.13
CA LEU A 5 6.99 -23.43 -3.53
C LEU A 5 7.88 -22.62 -4.48
N GLN A 6 8.58 -23.28 -5.42
CA GLN A 6 9.47 -22.61 -6.37
C GLN A 6 8.71 -21.82 -7.45
N LYS A 7 7.53 -22.30 -7.86
CA LYS A 7 6.69 -21.60 -8.86
C LYS A 7 6.05 -20.30 -8.35
N LEU A 8 5.99 -20.08 -7.03
CA LEU A 8 5.46 -18.85 -6.45
C LEU A 8 6.51 -17.72 -6.37
N GLN A 9 7.80 -18.03 -6.49
CA GLN A 9 8.87 -17.03 -6.50
C GLN A 9 9.09 -16.41 -7.88
N ASP A 10 8.57 -17.04 -8.94
CA ASP A 10 8.73 -16.61 -10.35
C ASP A 10 7.49 -15.93 -10.93
N GLN A 11 6.44 -15.69 -10.13
CA GLN A 11 5.30 -14.91 -10.61
C GLN A 11 5.67 -13.41 -10.60
N PRO A 12 5.63 -12.71 -11.75
CA PRO A 12 5.95 -11.30 -11.80
C PRO A 12 4.86 -10.54 -11.05
N ALA A 13 5.15 -10.11 -9.83
CA ALA A 13 4.31 -9.18 -9.12
C ALA A 13 4.24 -7.87 -9.92
N ASN A 14 3.03 -7.41 -10.19
CA ASN A 14 2.80 -6.23 -11.02
C ASN A 14 2.64 -4.98 -10.13
N VAL A 15 3.45 -3.96 -10.39
CA VAL A 15 3.35 -2.66 -9.72
C VAL A 15 2.24 -1.78 -10.34
N SER A 16 1.60 -2.27 -11.41
CA SER A 16 0.54 -1.55 -12.11
C SER A 16 -0.60 -1.15 -11.19
N LEU A 17 -1.12 0.05 -11.46
CA LEU A 17 -2.27 0.62 -10.77
C LEU A 17 -3.54 -0.04 -11.32
N VAL A 18 -4.15 -0.94 -10.55
CA VAL A 18 -5.43 -1.54 -10.92
C VAL A 18 -6.55 -0.74 -10.25
N PRO A 19 -7.46 -0.09 -11.00
CA PRO A 19 -8.56 0.66 -10.39
C PRO A 19 -9.45 -0.29 -9.57
N VAL A 20 -9.77 0.11 -8.35
CA VAL A 20 -10.70 -0.65 -7.52
C VAL A 20 -12.11 -0.49 -8.11
N PRO A 21 -12.82 -1.58 -8.38
CA PRO A 21 -14.17 -1.54 -8.95
C PRO A 21 -15.15 -0.79 -8.05
N GLU A 22 -16.12 -0.09 -8.65
CA GLU A 22 -17.13 0.69 -7.92
C GLU A 22 -17.94 -0.16 -6.93
N THR A 23 -18.14 -1.45 -7.22
CA THR A 23 -18.80 -2.38 -6.32
C THR A 23 -18.05 -2.59 -5.00
N LEU A 24 -16.73 -2.50 -5.02
CA LEU A 24 -15.87 -2.57 -3.83
C LEU A 24 -15.55 -1.19 -3.26
N SER A 25 -15.66 -0.13 -4.07
CA SER A 25 -15.42 1.23 -3.60
C SER A 25 -16.65 1.91 -3.01
N SER A 26 -17.86 1.35 -3.20
CA SER A 26 -19.14 1.70 -2.55
C SER A 26 -19.20 3.09 -1.91
N GLY A 27 -19.13 4.14 -2.74
CA GLY A 27 -19.30 5.53 -2.32
C GLY A 27 -18.00 6.30 -2.01
N ALA A 28 -16.83 5.71 -2.27
CA ALA A 28 -15.55 6.42 -2.21
C ALA A 28 -15.59 7.66 -3.09
N ARG A 29 -15.27 8.82 -2.49
CA ARG A 29 -15.28 10.12 -3.21
C ARG A 29 -14.02 10.36 -4.05
N ARG A 30 -13.03 9.47 -3.94
CA ARG A 30 -11.71 9.58 -4.57
C ARG A 30 -11.46 8.40 -5.49
N ARG A 31 -10.49 8.57 -6.40
CA ARG A 31 -9.97 7.45 -7.20
C ARG A 31 -9.17 6.52 -6.29
N VAL A 32 -9.48 5.23 -6.34
CA VAL A 32 -8.80 4.20 -5.54
C VAL A 32 -8.15 3.20 -6.47
N TYR A 33 -6.87 2.93 -6.24
CA TYR A 33 -6.11 1.95 -6.99
C TYR A 33 -5.52 0.92 -6.05
N LEU A 34 -5.54 -0.34 -6.46
CA LEU A 34 -4.80 -1.42 -5.83
C LEU A 34 -3.50 -1.64 -6.57
N CYS A 35 -2.42 -1.79 -5.83
CA CYS A 35 -1.07 -1.99 -6.34
C CYS A 35 -0.47 -3.29 -5.76
N ASN A 36 0.51 -3.86 -6.45
CA ASN A 36 1.21 -5.08 -6.03
C ASN A 36 0.29 -6.32 -5.93
N LEU A 37 -0.53 -6.54 -6.96
CA LEU A 37 -1.37 -7.73 -7.05
C LEU A 37 -0.54 -8.99 -7.37
N PRO A 38 -0.83 -10.12 -6.72
CA PRO A 38 -0.36 -11.42 -7.20
C PRO A 38 -0.99 -11.70 -8.55
N ASP A 39 -0.16 -12.09 -9.51
CA ASP A 39 -0.47 -12.27 -10.93
C ASP A 39 -0.58 -10.95 -11.73
N GLY A 40 0.01 -10.93 -12.92
CA GLY A 40 -0.04 -9.83 -13.91
C GLY A 40 -1.43 -9.59 -14.49
N THR A 41 -2.46 -9.74 -13.67
CA THR A 41 -3.85 -9.49 -13.97
C THR A 41 -4.10 -8.00 -13.84
N ASP A 42 -4.18 -7.32 -14.99
CA ASP A 42 -4.78 -5.98 -15.10
C ASP A 42 -6.31 -6.02 -14.95
N SER A 43 -6.83 -7.06 -14.27
CA SER A 43 -8.23 -7.48 -14.29
C SER A 43 -8.73 -7.80 -12.88
N LEU A 44 -10.00 -7.50 -12.66
CA LEU A 44 -10.88 -7.91 -11.57
C LEU A 44 -10.71 -9.37 -11.05
N ALA A 45 -10.11 -10.27 -11.86
CA ALA A 45 -9.77 -11.63 -11.47
C ALA A 45 -8.68 -11.73 -10.38
N GLY A 46 -7.82 -10.72 -10.22
CA GLY A 46 -6.75 -10.69 -9.20
C GLY A 46 -7.23 -10.43 -7.77
N PHE A 47 -8.50 -10.02 -7.60
CA PHE A 47 -9.09 -9.80 -6.28
C PHE A 47 -9.50 -11.13 -5.66
N THR A 48 -8.53 -11.81 -5.04
CA THR A 48 -8.83 -12.94 -4.14
C THR A 48 -9.80 -12.49 -3.04
N PRO A 49 -10.62 -13.39 -2.46
CA PRO A 49 -11.55 -13.04 -1.37
C PRO A 49 -10.88 -12.26 -0.24
N GLN A 50 -9.65 -12.67 0.13
CA GLN A 50 -8.83 -11.98 1.13
C GLN A 50 -8.53 -10.52 0.77
N ILE A 51 -8.18 -10.24 -0.48
CA ILE A 51 -7.89 -8.86 -0.93
C ILE A 51 -9.17 -8.03 -0.92
N LYS A 52 -10.32 -8.62 -1.30
CA LYS A 52 -11.62 -7.93 -1.23
C LYS A 52 -11.96 -7.54 0.20
N GLU A 53 -11.80 -8.45 1.16
CA GLU A 53 -12.02 -8.16 2.59
C GLU A 53 -11.11 -7.02 3.06
N LEU A 54 -9.81 -7.09 2.77
CA LEU A 54 -8.87 -6.02 3.14
C LEU A 54 -9.26 -4.65 2.57
N ILE A 55 -9.81 -4.60 1.35
CA ILE A 55 -10.29 -3.35 0.75
C ILE A 55 -11.55 -2.87 1.46
N LEU A 56 -12.53 -3.76 1.67
CA LEU A 56 -13.79 -3.42 2.31
C LEU A 56 -13.59 -2.93 3.75
N ASP A 57 -12.58 -3.45 4.45
CA ASP A 57 -12.22 -3.01 5.79
C ASP A 57 -11.46 -1.68 5.79
N ALA A 58 -10.47 -1.54 4.91
CA ALA A 58 -9.58 -0.38 4.91
C ALA A 58 -10.19 0.87 4.28
N LEU A 59 -10.95 0.71 3.19
CA LEU A 59 -11.36 1.82 2.34
C LEU A 59 -12.33 2.79 3.02
N PRO A 60 -13.41 2.36 3.71
CA PRO A 60 -14.32 3.29 4.39
C PRO A 60 -13.59 4.14 5.45
N VAL A 61 -12.66 3.52 6.17
CA VAL A 61 -11.85 4.20 7.19
C VAL A 61 -10.87 5.17 6.52
N ALA A 62 -10.19 4.77 5.44
CA ALA A 62 -9.29 5.62 4.70
C ALA A 62 -10.00 6.86 4.16
N ASP A 63 -11.17 6.67 3.55
CA ASP A 63 -11.96 7.77 3.01
C ASP A 63 -12.43 8.73 4.10
N MET A 64 -12.91 8.21 5.24
CA MET A 64 -13.30 9.05 6.36
C MET A 64 -12.12 9.90 6.88
N VAL A 65 -10.94 9.29 7.07
CA VAL A 65 -9.75 9.99 7.59
C VAL A 65 -9.29 11.07 6.61
N LEU A 66 -9.25 10.75 5.32
CA LEU A 66 -8.76 11.66 4.29
C LEU A 66 -9.80 12.74 3.91
N ALA A 67 -11.11 12.46 3.98
CA ALA A 67 -12.16 13.45 3.70
C ALA A 67 -12.18 14.61 4.69
N ARG A 68 -11.69 14.39 5.91
CA ARG A 68 -11.53 15.43 6.94
C ARG A 68 -10.35 16.37 6.67
N GLN A 69 -9.54 16.10 5.65
CA GLN A 69 -8.35 16.88 5.35
C GLN A 69 -8.44 17.48 3.96
N GLU A 70 -8.66 18.79 3.91
CA GLU A 70 -8.84 19.53 2.65
C GLU A 70 -7.68 19.30 1.67
N GLN A 71 -6.44 19.31 2.18
CA GLN A 71 -5.24 19.07 1.38
C GLN A 71 -5.20 17.71 0.65
N TYR A 72 -5.94 16.69 1.10
CA TYR A 72 -5.95 15.34 0.52
C TYR A 72 -7.30 14.98 -0.10
N ARG A 73 -8.22 15.93 -0.23
CA ARG A 73 -9.58 15.68 -0.71
C ARG A 73 -9.58 15.01 -2.09
N ASP A 74 -8.77 15.56 -3.01
CA ASP A 74 -8.73 15.13 -4.41
C ASP A 74 -7.59 14.14 -4.71
N TRP A 75 -6.81 13.77 -3.69
CA TRP A 75 -5.66 12.87 -3.87
C TRP A 75 -6.14 11.43 -4.06
N PRO A 76 -5.61 10.72 -5.07
CA PRO A 76 -5.89 9.30 -5.24
C PRO A 76 -5.40 8.49 -4.05
N LEU A 77 -6.11 7.42 -3.72
CA LEU A 77 -5.71 6.46 -2.70
C LEU A 77 -5.10 5.24 -3.38
N TYR A 78 -3.83 4.99 -3.07
CA TYR A 78 -3.08 3.82 -3.51
C TYR A 78 -3.06 2.80 -2.38
N LEU A 79 -3.89 1.77 -2.49
CA LEU A 79 -3.85 0.60 -1.62
C LEU A 79 -2.70 -0.29 -2.10
N PHE A 80 -1.61 -0.35 -1.33
CA PHE A 80 -0.48 -1.20 -1.67
C PHE A 80 -0.58 -2.52 -0.92
N PHE A 81 -0.89 -3.59 -1.66
CA PHE A 81 -1.02 -4.92 -1.06
C PHE A 81 0.36 -5.46 -0.68
N ILE A 82 0.56 -5.81 0.59
CA ILE A 82 1.75 -6.54 1.03
C ILE A 82 1.42 -8.02 0.96
N ASN A 83 1.97 -8.70 -0.05
CA ASN A 83 1.69 -10.11 -0.27
C ASN A 83 2.45 -10.96 0.75
N PRO A 84 1.76 -11.69 1.66
CA PRO A 84 2.42 -12.48 2.69
C PRO A 84 3.15 -13.72 2.14
N ARG A 85 2.89 -14.09 0.88
CA ARG A 85 3.60 -15.20 0.20
C ARG A 85 4.97 -14.78 -0.34
N LEU A 86 5.22 -13.49 -0.46
CA LEU A 86 6.49 -12.94 -0.91
C LEU A 86 7.37 -12.59 0.29
N SER A 87 8.70 -12.62 0.10
CA SER A 87 9.61 -12.16 1.15
C SER A 87 9.42 -10.66 1.41
N ALA A 88 9.74 -10.21 2.62
CA ALA A 88 9.67 -8.79 2.95
C ALA A 88 10.62 -7.94 2.08
N SER A 89 11.78 -8.47 1.71
CA SER A 89 12.71 -7.80 0.80
C SER A 89 12.12 -7.63 -0.60
N TYR A 90 11.35 -8.60 -1.08
CA TYR A 90 10.70 -8.52 -2.38
C TYR A 90 9.49 -7.57 -2.36
N ASN A 91 8.66 -7.60 -1.31
CA ASN A 91 7.63 -6.56 -1.12
C ASN A 91 8.24 -5.15 -1.02
N ALA A 92 9.39 -5.00 -0.35
CA ALA A 92 10.10 -3.72 -0.26
C ALA A 92 10.63 -3.23 -1.61
N SER A 93 11.15 -4.13 -2.47
CA SER A 93 11.62 -3.75 -3.80
C SER A 93 10.48 -3.32 -4.72
N LEU A 94 9.32 -3.97 -4.64
CA LEU A 94 8.11 -3.58 -5.38
C LEU A 94 7.56 -2.24 -4.89
N LEU A 95 7.56 -2.01 -3.57
CA LEU A 95 7.18 -0.72 -3.00
C LEU A 95 8.16 0.38 -3.44
N SER A 96 9.46 0.09 -3.50
CA SER A 96 10.47 1.03 -4.01
C SER A 96 10.18 1.44 -5.46
N ARG A 97 9.90 0.45 -6.32
CA ARG A 97 9.54 0.68 -7.73
C ARG A 97 8.26 1.52 -7.85
N PHE A 98 7.22 1.17 -7.11
CA PHE A 98 5.96 1.91 -7.06
C PHE A 98 6.19 3.38 -6.72
N LEU A 99 6.91 3.62 -5.62
CA LEU A 99 7.20 4.98 -5.18
C LEU A 99 7.99 5.74 -6.24
N ALA A 100 9.01 5.13 -6.84
CA ALA A 100 9.78 5.77 -7.91
C ALA A 100 8.92 6.19 -9.11
N GLU A 101 7.93 5.39 -9.50
CA GLU A 101 6.98 5.69 -10.57
C GLU A 101 6.00 6.82 -10.18
N GLN A 102 5.59 6.88 -8.91
CA GLN A 102 4.63 7.87 -8.38
C GLN A 102 5.26 9.12 -7.76
N ARG A 103 6.59 9.27 -7.81
CA ARG A 103 7.34 10.31 -7.05
C ARG A 103 6.86 11.76 -7.26
N HIS A 104 6.32 12.07 -8.43
CA HIS A 104 5.85 13.40 -8.83
C HIS A 104 4.33 13.51 -8.90
N GLN A 105 3.61 12.52 -8.37
CA GLN A 105 2.16 12.47 -8.39
C GLN A 105 1.64 12.71 -6.97
N PRO A 106 0.61 13.57 -6.79
CA PRO A 106 -0.10 13.65 -5.54
C PRO A 106 -0.78 12.31 -5.24
N GLY A 107 -0.72 11.85 -3.99
CA GLY A 107 -1.44 10.64 -3.62
C GLY A 107 -1.26 10.18 -2.18
N CYS A 108 -2.21 9.40 -1.71
CA CYS A 108 -2.19 8.78 -0.40
C CYS A 108 -1.84 7.30 -0.56
N LEU A 109 -0.70 6.86 -0.04
CA LEU A 109 -0.31 5.47 0.04
C LEU A 109 -0.87 4.87 1.33
N ALA A 110 -1.65 3.79 1.22
CA ALA A 110 -2.09 3.00 2.36
C ALA A 110 -1.66 1.54 2.17
N PRO A 111 -0.73 1.01 2.99
CA PRO A 111 -0.40 -0.40 2.93
C PRO A 111 -1.56 -1.24 3.46
N VAL A 112 -1.96 -2.26 2.71
CA VAL A 112 -3.00 -3.22 3.11
C VAL A 112 -2.40 -4.62 3.15
N ALA A 113 -2.62 -5.33 4.25
CA ALA A 113 -2.04 -6.65 4.46
C ALA A 113 -2.85 -7.40 5.51
N ALA A 114 -2.85 -8.74 5.41
CA ALA A 114 -3.35 -9.58 6.50
C ALA A 114 -2.42 -9.61 7.74
N SER A 115 -1.21 -9.05 7.63
CA SER A 115 -0.25 -8.97 8.74
C SER A 115 0.42 -7.60 8.80
N HIS A 116 0.16 -6.85 9.89
CA HIS A 116 0.80 -5.57 10.15
C HIS A 116 2.32 -5.70 10.37
N ALA A 117 2.80 -6.85 10.88
CA ALA A 117 4.23 -7.11 11.01
C ALA A 117 4.92 -7.15 9.63
N ALA A 118 4.27 -7.74 8.62
CA ALA A 118 4.79 -7.77 7.25
C ALA A 118 4.88 -6.38 6.63
N VAL A 119 3.90 -5.50 6.91
CA VAL A 119 3.94 -4.08 6.52
C VAL A 119 5.18 -3.41 7.11
N VAL A 120 5.34 -3.45 8.43
CA VAL A 120 6.45 -2.77 9.10
C VAL A 120 7.81 -3.30 8.64
N HIS A 121 7.94 -4.62 8.47
CA HIS A 121 9.21 -5.20 8.04
C HIS A 121 9.59 -4.77 6.62
N SER A 122 8.64 -4.77 5.68
CA SER A 122 8.87 -4.33 4.30
C SER A 122 9.26 -2.85 4.24
N PHE A 123 8.58 -1.99 5.01
CA PHE A 123 8.88 -0.56 5.07
C PHE A 123 10.23 -0.26 5.72
N ARG A 124 10.62 -1.00 6.77
CA ARG A 124 11.95 -0.85 7.40
C ARG A 124 13.09 -1.20 6.43
N LEU A 125 12.93 -2.25 5.63
CA LEU A 125 13.92 -2.64 4.63
C LEU A 125 14.08 -1.54 3.56
N LEU A 126 12.96 -0.97 3.10
CA LEU A 126 12.99 0.15 2.16
C LEU A 126 13.69 1.38 2.76
N ALA A 127 13.37 1.78 3.99
CA ALA A 127 14.02 2.91 4.67
C ALA A 127 15.52 2.72 4.91
N SER A 128 15.99 1.46 4.93
CA SER A 128 17.41 1.13 5.11
C SER A 128 18.20 1.19 3.80
N THR A 129 17.51 1.43 2.67
CA THR A 129 18.14 1.58 1.35
C THR A 129 18.52 3.04 1.14
N PRO A 130 19.80 3.37 0.87
CA PRO A 130 20.20 4.75 0.63
C PRO A 130 19.53 5.32 -0.63
N GLY A 131 18.85 6.45 -0.50
CA GLY A 131 18.16 7.13 -1.60
C GLY A 131 17.76 8.55 -1.19
N ASP A 132 17.47 9.42 -2.18
CA ASP A 132 17.08 10.81 -1.92
C ASP A 132 15.81 10.88 -1.05
N HIS A 133 16.00 11.35 0.18
CA HIS A 133 14.98 11.50 1.21
C HIS A 133 13.89 12.54 0.89
N ASP A 134 14.08 13.33 -0.18
CA ASP A 134 13.16 14.40 -0.60
C ASP A 134 12.22 14.00 -1.76
N ARG A 135 12.23 12.73 -2.16
CA ARG A 135 11.56 12.29 -3.39
C ARG A 135 10.04 12.21 -3.33
N PHE A 136 9.41 12.16 -2.16
CA PHE A 136 7.99 11.83 -2.03
C PHE A 136 7.17 12.88 -1.28
N ARG A 137 7.56 14.15 -1.34
CA ARG A 137 6.84 15.28 -0.70
C ARG A 137 5.40 15.44 -1.18
N GLN A 138 5.08 14.97 -2.38
CA GLN A 138 3.72 14.97 -2.92
C GLN A 138 2.91 13.74 -2.50
N MET A 139 3.46 12.87 -1.64
CA MET A 139 2.76 11.70 -1.15
C MET A 139 2.49 11.80 0.36
N ALA A 140 1.37 11.23 0.77
CA ALA A 140 1.05 11.01 2.17
C ALA A 140 1.00 9.51 2.44
N LEU A 141 1.62 9.07 3.53
CA LEU A 141 1.45 7.73 4.07
C LEU A 141 0.27 7.72 5.03
N LEU A 142 -0.77 6.95 4.71
CA LEU A 142 -1.88 6.64 5.59
C LEU A 142 -1.70 5.22 6.15
N TYR A 143 -1.33 5.11 7.42
CA TYR A 143 -1.24 3.83 8.10
C TYR A 143 -2.53 3.53 8.87
N LEU A 144 -3.24 2.48 8.44
CA LEU A 144 -4.40 1.92 9.13
C LEU A 144 -3.96 0.62 9.81
N GLY A 145 -3.92 0.60 11.14
CA GLY A 145 -3.44 -0.61 11.84
C GLY A 145 -3.07 -0.38 13.29
N ASP A 146 -2.23 -1.27 13.81
CA ASP A 146 -1.88 -1.29 15.24
C ASP A 146 -1.05 -0.06 15.68
N THR A 147 -1.48 0.57 16.78
CA THR A 147 -0.80 1.68 17.46
C THR A 147 0.65 1.35 17.83
N ALA A 148 0.98 0.10 18.15
CA ALA A 148 2.34 -0.34 18.44
C ALA A 148 3.31 -0.05 17.27
N ASN A 149 2.79 -0.04 16.04
CA ASN A 149 3.58 0.19 14.82
C ASN A 149 3.58 1.65 14.36
N GLN A 150 2.73 2.50 14.95
CA GLN A 150 2.59 3.91 14.55
C GLN A 150 3.93 4.64 14.51
N ARG A 151 4.75 4.52 15.57
CA ARG A 151 6.05 5.20 15.64
C ARG A 151 7.01 4.76 14.54
N ALA A 152 6.99 3.47 14.18
CA ALA A 152 7.85 2.95 13.12
C ALA A 152 7.42 3.49 11.75
N MET A 153 6.11 3.51 11.47
CA MET A 153 5.57 4.03 10.21
C MET A 153 5.74 5.56 10.10
N GLN A 154 5.62 6.28 11.20
CA GLN A 154 5.87 7.73 11.23
C GLN A 154 7.34 8.04 10.91
N ARG A 155 8.30 7.33 11.52
CA ARG A 155 9.73 7.51 11.21
C ARG A 155 10.01 7.22 9.74
N PHE A 156 9.43 6.15 9.19
CA PHE A 156 9.54 5.86 7.76
C PHE A 156 9.05 7.04 6.92
N SER A 157 7.85 7.57 7.17
CA SER A 157 7.32 8.69 6.38
C SER A 157 8.22 9.93 6.44
N GLN A 158 8.78 10.24 7.61
CA GLN A 158 9.72 11.35 7.78
C GLN A 158 11.00 11.13 6.97
N GLN A 159 11.56 9.92 7.00
CA GLN A 159 12.75 9.57 6.21
C GLN A 159 12.50 9.63 4.70
N MET A 160 11.26 9.43 4.27
CA MET A 160 10.87 9.47 2.86
C MET A 160 10.33 10.83 2.41
N GLY A 161 10.28 11.82 3.32
CA GLY A 161 9.73 13.14 3.04
C GLY A 161 8.21 13.17 2.84
N MET A 162 7.48 12.14 3.30
CA MET A 162 6.02 12.02 3.15
C MET A 162 5.28 12.59 4.36
N ALA A 163 4.09 13.13 4.12
CA ALA A 163 3.18 13.45 5.23
C ALA A 163 2.62 12.16 5.86
N PHE A 164 2.46 12.13 7.18
CA PHE A 164 2.01 10.93 7.90
C PHE A 164 0.58 11.06 8.44
N ARG A 165 -0.24 10.04 8.25
CA ARG A 165 -1.55 9.90 8.88
C ARG A 165 -1.70 8.50 9.48
N PHE A 166 -2.34 8.44 10.64
CA PHE A 166 -2.56 7.23 11.38
C PHE A 166 -4.00 7.14 11.82
N GLN A 167 -4.56 5.94 11.72
CA GLN A 167 -5.83 5.58 12.33
C GLN A 167 -5.71 4.16 12.87
N ALA A 168 -5.96 4.00 14.16
CA ALA A 168 -6.04 2.68 14.78
C ALA A 168 -7.28 1.95 14.26
N LEU A 169 -7.14 0.65 13.98
CA LEU A 169 -8.28 -0.21 13.62
C LEU A 169 -8.89 -0.92 14.83
N TYR A 170 -8.22 -0.89 16.00
CA TYR A 170 -8.67 -1.46 17.28
C TYR A 170 -8.09 -0.66 18.44
#